data_AF-A0A1V4HR52-F1
#
_entry.id   AF-A0A1V4HR52-F1
#
_cell.length_a   1.000
_cell.length_b   1.000
_cell.length_c   1.000
_cell.angle_alpha   90.00
_cell.angle_beta   90.00
_cell.angle_gamma   90.00
#
_symmetry.space_group_name_H-M   'P 1'
#
loop_
_entity.id
_entity.type
_entity.pdbx_description
1 polymer ?
#
loop_
_entity_poly.entity_id
_entity_poly.type
_entity_poly.pdbx_seq_one_letter_code
_entity_poly.pdbx_strand_id
1 'polypeptide(L)'
;MFDLEIEDNIKLTLEVSEDYLEKIIKKPDDVKNYKMLILNLHNALELTFKFLLQSRNDFMIYEMHDRNSYRDVIDTFKSFHKQRKFSNEKIPFERALNTISFTKAYEILAYLYNVEGFDEKFIFKLKRLNTLRNGLTHFKARIEHTDILVLYNLFEECVNLYNSELDSDKNVFRNLINENHDYDKFILNRDLAYDFSNTIEDIKIKLLDDPIIKELIGFLIIKLDRVNPDINLNDYEKLLEFFVKKQERTTDKKNHKIHRSLDYIELEYKEYLKEIQEQALKEIQEQARKDIDRKDEMKKKYNEAGKKGKFEDFVVRAIFMLLESDFIYSRTYYQRYESFDHDLFGGLSLTVSCKDLILRKWNRDSDSICKAFDLSQEEYSRLLKFQGDHSIDSSDDEL
;
A
#
# COMPACT_ATOMS: atom_id res chain seq x y z
N MET A 1 -37.77 -20.83 4.54
CA MET A 1 -36.30 -21.02 4.49
C MET A 1 -35.86 -20.35 3.21
N PHE A 2 -34.89 -19.44 3.29
CA PHE A 2 -34.34 -18.80 2.10
C PHE A 2 -33.01 -19.49 1.82
N ASP A 3 -32.87 -20.07 0.64
CA ASP A 3 -31.60 -20.59 0.13
C ASP A 3 -30.98 -19.50 -0.72
N LEU A 4 -29.73 -19.15 -0.45
CA LEU A 4 -29.05 -18.03 -1.07
C LEU A 4 -27.74 -18.55 -1.68
N GLU A 5 -27.63 -18.42 -3.00
CA GLU A 5 -26.44 -18.83 -3.75
C GLU A 5 -25.23 -17.96 -3.38
N ILE A 6 -24.02 -18.45 -3.63
CA ILE A 6 -22.79 -17.75 -3.20
C ILE A 6 -22.69 -16.37 -3.85
N GLU A 7 -23.08 -16.22 -5.10
CA GLU A 7 -23.07 -14.97 -5.86
C GLU A 7 -24.05 -13.95 -5.29
N ASP A 8 -25.28 -14.36 -4.99
CA ASP A 8 -26.28 -13.50 -4.34
C ASP A 8 -25.83 -13.07 -2.94
N ASN A 9 -25.10 -13.95 -2.23
CA ASN A 9 -24.59 -13.65 -0.90
C ASN A 9 -23.44 -12.63 -0.97
N ILE A 10 -22.57 -12.76 -1.97
CA ILE A 10 -21.52 -11.78 -2.25
C ILE A 10 -22.16 -10.42 -2.55
N LYS A 11 -23.14 -10.37 -3.46
CA LYS A 11 -23.84 -9.11 -3.79
C LYS A 11 -24.48 -8.48 -2.56
N LEU A 12 -25.28 -9.23 -1.81
CA LEU A 12 -25.94 -8.72 -0.61
C LEU A 12 -24.93 -8.17 0.41
N THR A 13 -23.80 -8.86 0.60
CA THR A 13 -22.77 -8.40 1.55
C THR A 13 -21.98 -7.20 1.04
N LEU A 14 -21.81 -7.06 -0.29
CA LEU A 14 -21.25 -5.86 -0.91
C LEU A 14 -22.20 -4.66 -0.80
N GLU A 15 -23.49 -4.84 -1.12
CA GLU A 15 -24.53 -3.80 -0.96
C GLU A 15 -24.55 -3.28 0.48
N VAL A 16 -24.59 -4.18 1.46
CA VAL A 16 -24.57 -3.81 2.88
C VAL A 16 -23.25 -3.10 3.25
N SER A 17 -22.12 -3.51 2.69
CA SER A 17 -20.83 -2.85 2.93
C SER A 17 -20.82 -1.42 2.37
N GLU A 18 -21.31 -1.23 1.15
CA GLU A 18 -21.49 0.07 0.50
C GLU A 18 -22.33 1.02 1.36
N ASP A 19 -23.47 0.51 1.82
CA ASP A 19 -24.41 1.21 2.71
C ASP A 19 -23.77 1.72 4.00
N TYR A 20 -22.83 0.94 4.57
CA TYR A 20 -22.12 1.34 5.79
C TYR A 20 -20.91 2.24 5.50
N LEU A 21 -20.27 2.15 4.33
CA LEU A 21 -19.29 3.14 3.88
C LEU A 21 -19.93 4.53 3.82
N GLU A 22 -21.09 4.65 3.18
CA GLU A 22 -21.83 5.93 3.13
C GLU A 22 -22.18 6.47 4.52
N LYS A 23 -22.63 5.58 5.42
CA LYS A 23 -22.99 5.97 6.79
C LYS A 23 -21.77 6.44 7.58
N ILE A 24 -20.59 5.88 7.35
CA ILE A 24 -19.34 6.34 7.96
C ILE A 24 -18.96 7.72 7.43
N ILE A 25 -19.05 7.95 6.12
CA ILE A 25 -18.79 9.27 5.52
C ILE A 25 -19.69 10.34 6.18
N LYS A 26 -20.99 10.04 6.35
CA LYS A 26 -21.96 10.94 6.96
C LYS A 26 -21.79 11.07 8.49
N LYS A 27 -21.28 10.04 9.17
CA LYS A 27 -21.15 9.94 10.63
C LYS A 27 -19.85 9.23 11.03
N PRO A 28 -18.69 9.91 10.94
CA PRO A 28 -17.37 9.30 11.13
C PRO A 28 -17.08 8.86 12.57
N ASP A 29 -17.82 9.35 13.55
CA ASP A 29 -17.62 8.99 14.96
C ASP A 29 -18.48 7.79 15.40
N ASP A 30 -19.34 7.27 14.52
CA ASP A 30 -20.24 6.16 14.84
C ASP A 30 -19.55 4.80 14.63
N VAL A 31 -18.96 4.29 15.72
CA VAL A 31 -18.28 2.98 15.77
C VAL A 31 -19.18 1.82 15.33
N LYS A 32 -20.51 1.94 15.45
CA LYS A 32 -21.44 0.91 14.97
C LYS A 32 -21.31 0.73 13.46
N ASN A 33 -21.18 1.81 12.71
CA ASN A 33 -21.07 1.74 11.25
C ASN A 33 -19.76 1.08 10.84
N TYR A 34 -18.64 1.42 11.49
CA TYR A 34 -17.36 0.72 11.29
C TYR A 34 -17.45 -0.77 11.60
N LYS A 35 -18.07 -1.13 12.74
CA LYS A 35 -18.23 -2.54 13.12
C LYS A 35 -19.00 -3.31 12.05
N MET A 36 -20.10 -2.75 11.55
CA MET A 36 -20.91 -3.40 10.54
C MET A 36 -20.17 -3.49 9.20
N LEU A 37 -19.49 -2.42 8.76
CA LEU A 37 -18.65 -2.46 7.56
C LEU A 37 -17.58 -3.55 7.65
N ILE A 38 -16.80 -3.58 8.75
CA ILE A 38 -15.71 -4.54 8.93
C ILE A 38 -16.22 -5.99 8.86
N LEU A 39 -17.37 -6.29 9.49
CA LEU A 39 -17.94 -7.62 9.48
C LEU A 39 -18.48 -8.02 8.10
N ASN A 40 -19.19 -7.12 7.42
CA ASN A 40 -19.76 -7.40 6.10
C ASN A 40 -18.68 -7.49 5.01
N LEU A 41 -17.70 -6.58 5.02
CA LEU A 41 -16.60 -6.60 4.05
C LEU A 41 -15.72 -7.83 4.22
N HIS A 42 -15.44 -8.24 5.46
CA HIS A 42 -14.73 -9.50 5.71
C HIS A 42 -15.50 -10.70 5.16
N ASN A 43 -16.83 -10.72 5.33
CA ASN A 43 -17.66 -11.77 4.78
C ASN A 43 -17.69 -11.74 3.24
N ALA A 44 -17.86 -10.57 2.63
CA ALA A 44 -17.87 -10.38 1.18
C ALA A 44 -16.57 -10.87 0.53
N LEU A 45 -15.41 -10.50 1.10
CA LEU A 45 -14.11 -10.97 0.63
C LEU A 45 -13.94 -12.49 0.84
N GLU A 46 -14.36 -13.02 1.99
CA GLU A 46 -14.29 -14.48 2.24
C GLU A 46 -15.10 -15.27 1.20
N LEU A 47 -16.33 -14.82 0.94
CA LEU A 47 -17.21 -15.43 -0.06
C LEU A 47 -16.62 -15.28 -1.47
N THR A 48 -16.11 -14.10 -1.81
CA THR A 48 -15.46 -13.84 -3.09
C THR A 48 -14.25 -14.76 -3.27
N PHE A 49 -13.39 -14.91 -2.27
CA PHE A 49 -12.25 -15.84 -2.35
C PHE A 49 -12.70 -17.29 -2.51
N LYS A 50 -13.77 -17.72 -1.83
CA LYS A 50 -14.33 -19.06 -2.01
C LYS A 50 -14.92 -19.25 -3.42
N PHE A 51 -15.57 -18.23 -3.96
CA PHE A 51 -16.08 -18.22 -5.33
C PHE A 51 -14.95 -18.34 -6.35
N LEU A 52 -13.87 -17.58 -6.17
CA LEU A 52 -12.63 -17.72 -6.95
C LEU A 52 -12.08 -19.14 -6.84
N LEU A 53 -11.97 -19.71 -5.64
CA LEU A 53 -11.48 -21.08 -5.48
C LEU A 53 -12.41 -22.11 -6.16
N GLN A 54 -13.72 -21.88 -6.17
CA GLN A 54 -14.68 -22.75 -6.85
C GLN A 54 -14.53 -22.72 -8.38
N SER A 55 -14.04 -21.64 -8.98
CA SER A 55 -13.79 -21.61 -10.43
C SER A 55 -12.49 -22.32 -10.84
N ARG A 56 -11.70 -22.81 -9.88
CA ARG A 56 -10.39 -23.43 -10.10
C ARG A 56 -10.50 -24.96 -9.92
N ASN A 57 -10.28 -25.70 -11.00
CA ASN A 57 -10.50 -27.16 -11.09
C ASN A 57 -9.45 -28.04 -10.37
N ASP A 58 -8.50 -27.46 -9.63
CA ASP A 58 -7.35 -28.21 -9.15
C ASP A 58 -7.54 -28.80 -7.74
N PHE A 59 -7.27 -30.09 -7.65
CA PHE A 59 -7.47 -31.06 -6.55
C PHE A 59 -6.87 -30.68 -5.17
N MET A 60 -6.16 -29.56 -5.04
CA MET A 60 -5.24 -29.37 -3.90
C MET A 60 -5.81 -28.68 -2.66
N ILE A 61 -7.07 -28.27 -2.70
CA ILE A 61 -7.71 -27.57 -1.58
C ILE A 61 -7.87 -28.51 -0.36
N TYR A 62 -7.93 -29.83 -0.59
CA TYR A 62 -8.38 -30.82 0.41
C TYR A 62 -7.28 -31.33 1.37
N GLU A 63 -6.00 -31.06 1.12
CA GLU A 63 -4.92 -31.51 2.01
C GLU A 63 -4.63 -30.50 3.15
N MET A 64 -5.22 -29.30 3.11
CA MET A 64 -4.80 -28.18 3.97
C MET A 64 -5.44 -28.09 5.38
N HIS A 65 -5.89 -29.21 5.95
CA HIS A 65 -6.63 -29.22 7.22
C HIS A 65 -5.77 -28.94 8.49
N ASP A 66 -4.43 -29.09 8.43
CA ASP A 66 -3.53 -28.92 9.59
C ASP A 66 -2.28 -28.05 9.31
N ARG A 67 -1.62 -27.49 10.33
CA ARG A 67 -0.47 -26.56 10.18
C ARG A 67 0.75 -27.12 9.42
N ASN A 68 0.93 -28.44 9.35
CA ASN A 68 2.01 -29.08 8.59
C ASN A 68 1.67 -29.29 7.09
N SER A 69 0.40 -29.19 6.73
CA SER A 69 -0.08 -29.49 5.38
C SER A 69 0.38 -28.54 4.29
N TYR A 70 0.71 -27.29 4.60
CA TYR A 70 1.07 -26.32 3.55
C TYR A 70 2.37 -26.69 2.84
N ARG A 71 3.34 -27.20 3.60
CA ARG A 71 4.64 -27.64 3.05
C ARG A 71 4.48 -28.93 2.26
N ASP A 72 3.70 -29.86 2.79
CA ASP A 72 3.37 -31.12 2.12
C ASP A 72 2.61 -30.84 0.81
N VAL A 73 1.63 -29.94 0.80
CA VAL A 73 0.89 -29.56 -0.42
C VAL A 73 1.80 -28.85 -1.44
N ILE A 74 2.73 -28.00 -1.01
CA ILE A 74 3.71 -27.38 -1.93
C ILE A 74 4.68 -28.42 -2.50
N ASP A 75 5.15 -29.36 -1.69
CA ASP A 75 6.08 -30.40 -2.13
C ASP A 75 5.37 -31.41 -3.05
N THR A 76 4.12 -31.75 -2.72
CA THR A 76 3.18 -32.53 -3.52
C THR A 76 2.89 -31.83 -4.85
N PHE A 77 2.57 -30.53 -4.86
CA PHE A 77 2.38 -29.71 -6.08
C PHE A 77 3.62 -29.68 -6.97
N LYS A 78 4.81 -29.45 -6.38
CA LYS A 78 6.09 -29.46 -7.10
C LYS A 78 6.39 -30.85 -7.69
N SER A 79 5.98 -31.92 -7.02
CA SER A 79 6.13 -33.29 -7.50
C SER A 79 5.13 -33.63 -8.62
N PHE A 80 3.89 -33.14 -8.53
CA PHE A 80 2.82 -33.33 -9.51
C PHE A 80 3.04 -32.52 -10.79
N HIS A 81 3.53 -31.27 -10.70
CA HIS A 81 3.87 -30.49 -11.90
C HIS A 81 5.06 -31.08 -12.68
N LYS A 82 5.93 -31.86 -12.02
CA LYS A 82 6.98 -32.66 -12.69
C LYS A 82 6.45 -33.92 -13.36
N GLN A 83 5.30 -34.43 -12.94
CA GLN A 83 4.70 -35.67 -13.43
C GLN A 83 3.33 -35.36 -14.05
N ARG A 84 3.27 -35.01 -15.35
CA ARG A 84 2.04 -34.72 -16.11
C ARG A 84 1.04 -35.90 -16.17
N LYS A 85 0.44 -36.31 -15.06
CA LYS A 85 -0.61 -37.33 -15.00
C LYS A 85 -1.76 -36.83 -14.13
N PHE A 86 -2.88 -36.56 -14.78
CA PHE A 86 -4.16 -36.30 -14.14
C PHE A 86 -4.84 -37.64 -13.85
N SER A 87 -5.14 -37.93 -12.59
CA SER A 87 -6.11 -38.95 -12.21
C SER A 87 -7.31 -38.25 -11.56
N ASN A 88 -8.44 -38.31 -12.26
CA ASN A 88 -9.74 -37.87 -11.79
C ASN A 88 -10.21 -38.84 -10.71
N GLU A 89 -10.19 -38.48 -9.41
CA GLU A 89 -11.05 -39.19 -8.45
C GLU A 89 -11.29 -38.44 -7.14
N LYS A 90 -12.59 -38.22 -6.86
CA LYS A 90 -13.26 -37.74 -5.63
C LYS A 90 -13.43 -36.23 -5.44
N ILE A 91 -14.55 -35.76 -5.98
CA ILE A 91 -15.18 -34.47 -5.71
C ILE A 91 -16.11 -34.60 -4.49
N PRO A 92 -15.96 -33.72 -3.49
CA PRO A 92 -17.12 -33.01 -2.95
C PRO A 92 -16.81 -31.50 -2.94
N PHE A 93 -16.95 -30.87 -4.11
CA PHE A 93 -16.47 -29.51 -4.42
C PHE A 93 -17.05 -28.42 -3.51
N GLU A 94 -18.35 -28.50 -3.18
CA GLU A 94 -19.06 -27.40 -2.53
C GLU A 94 -19.03 -27.47 -0.99
N ARG A 95 -19.07 -28.68 -0.41
CA ARG A 95 -19.17 -28.83 1.06
C ARG A 95 -17.85 -28.53 1.78
N ALA A 96 -16.70 -28.68 1.11
CA ALA A 96 -15.40 -28.44 1.72
C ALA A 96 -14.99 -26.97 1.71
N LEU A 97 -15.36 -26.20 0.68
CA LEU A 97 -15.02 -24.77 0.55
C LEU A 97 -15.55 -23.94 1.73
N ASN A 98 -16.71 -24.31 2.27
CA ASN A 98 -17.31 -23.65 3.44
C ASN A 98 -16.41 -23.71 4.69
N THR A 99 -15.52 -24.71 4.78
CA THR A 99 -14.63 -24.91 5.93
C THR A 99 -13.30 -24.16 5.81
N ILE A 100 -13.00 -23.59 4.63
CA ILE A 100 -11.78 -22.80 4.41
C ILE A 100 -11.98 -21.44 5.07
N SER A 101 -11.05 -21.07 5.96
CA SER A 101 -11.07 -19.77 6.62
C SER A 101 -10.64 -18.64 5.67
N PHE A 102 -11.07 -17.41 5.95
CA PHE A 102 -10.64 -16.20 5.24
C PHE A 102 -9.13 -16.13 4.99
N THR A 103 -8.32 -16.33 6.05
CA THR A 103 -6.85 -16.30 5.94
C THR A 103 -6.34 -17.35 4.97
N LYS A 104 -6.90 -18.56 5.07
CA LYS A 104 -6.44 -19.66 4.24
C LYS A 104 -6.83 -19.48 2.78
N ALA A 105 -8.01 -18.92 2.52
CA ALA A 105 -8.51 -18.71 1.18
C ALA A 105 -7.61 -17.75 0.37
N TYR A 106 -7.25 -16.58 0.93
CA TYR A 106 -6.37 -15.66 0.21
C TYR A 106 -4.93 -16.18 0.09
N GLU A 107 -4.42 -16.93 1.07
CA GLU A 107 -3.07 -17.53 0.99
C GLU A 107 -2.98 -18.53 -0.16
N ILE A 108 -4.03 -19.34 -0.35
CA ILE A 108 -4.11 -20.27 -1.47
C ILE A 108 -4.16 -19.49 -2.80
N LEU A 109 -5.00 -18.46 -2.90
CA LEU A 109 -5.10 -17.64 -4.12
C LEU A 109 -3.77 -16.92 -4.44
N ALA A 110 -3.12 -16.33 -3.42
CA ALA A 110 -1.89 -15.58 -3.59
C ALA A 110 -0.68 -16.46 -3.90
N TYR A 111 -0.45 -17.50 -3.09
CA TYR A 111 0.83 -18.21 -3.13
C TYR A 111 0.77 -19.52 -3.92
N LEU A 112 -0.39 -20.16 -3.99
CA LEU A 112 -0.53 -21.40 -4.75
C LEU A 112 -0.99 -21.12 -6.18
N TYR A 113 -2.08 -20.37 -6.35
CA TYR A 113 -2.60 -20.07 -7.68
C TYR A 113 -1.97 -18.84 -8.32
N ASN A 114 -1.19 -18.05 -7.59
CA ASN A 114 -0.54 -16.83 -8.05
C ASN A 114 -1.52 -15.91 -8.82
N VAL A 115 -2.71 -15.73 -8.23
CA VAL A 115 -3.78 -14.94 -8.85
C VAL A 115 -3.35 -13.48 -8.95
N GLU A 116 -3.49 -12.93 -10.15
CA GLU A 116 -3.18 -11.53 -10.39
C GLU A 116 -4.00 -10.61 -9.46
N GLY A 117 -3.35 -9.59 -8.90
CA GLY A 117 -3.95 -8.69 -7.90
C GLY A 117 -3.70 -9.07 -6.44
N PHE A 118 -3.22 -10.29 -6.14
CA PHE A 118 -2.80 -10.69 -4.78
C PHE A 118 -1.35 -10.30 -4.46
N ASP A 119 -1.05 -9.01 -4.51
CA ASP A 119 0.25 -8.48 -4.10
C ASP A 119 0.39 -8.31 -2.58
N GLU A 120 1.61 -8.05 -2.09
CA GLU A 120 1.92 -7.85 -0.66
C GLU A 120 1.06 -6.72 -0.06
N LYS A 121 0.74 -5.69 -0.84
CA LYS A 121 -0.13 -4.57 -0.42
C LYS A 121 -1.54 -5.07 -0.14
N PHE A 122 -2.14 -5.82 -1.07
CA PHE A 122 -3.46 -6.40 -0.86
C PHE A 122 -3.45 -7.34 0.35
N ILE A 123 -2.46 -8.21 0.46
CA ILE A 123 -2.29 -9.13 1.60
C ILE A 123 -2.17 -8.37 2.93
N PHE A 124 -1.46 -7.25 2.97
CA PHE A 124 -1.37 -6.41 4.16
C PHE A 124 -2.75 -5.85 4.56
N LYS A 125 -3.55 -5.37 3.60
CA LYS A 125 -4.90 -4.90 3.87
C LYS A 125 -5.80 -6.02 4.39
N LEU A 126 -5.72 -7.21 3.81
CA LEU A 126 -6.46 -8.38 4.29
C LEU A 126 -6.06 -8.76 5.72
N LYS A 127 -4.76 -8.72 6.06
CA LYS A 127 -4.28 -8.92 7.44
C LYS A 127 -4.80 -7.84 8.39
N ARG A 128 -4.86 -6.58 7.96
CA ARG A 128 -5.44 -5.47 8.75
C ARG A 128 -6.92 -5.69 8.99
N LEU A 129 -7.70 -6.04 7.97
CA LEU A 129 -9.12 -6.35 8.08
C LEU A 129 -9.38 -7.50 9.06
N ASN A 130 -8.63 -8.60 8.95
CA ASN A 130 -8.73 -9.73 9.87
C ASN A 130 -8.40 -9.32 11.32
N THR A 131 -7.39 -8.46 11.51
CA THR A 131 -7.04 -7.92 12.83
C THR A 131 -8.18 -7.07 13.42
N LEU A 132 -8.78 -6.18 12.61
CA LEU A 132 -9.91 -5.35 13.01
C LEU A 132 -11.13 -6.21 13.38
N ARG A 133 -11.48 -7.18 12.52
CA ARG A 133 -12.57 -8.12 12.73
C ARG A 133 -12.37 -8.91 14.02
N ASN A 134 -11.19 -9.49 14.24
CA ASN A 134 -10.90 -10.28 15.44
C ASN A 134 -10.90 -9.43 16.71
N GLY A 135 -10.43 -8.18 16.64
CA GLY A 135 -10.52 -7.23 17.75
C GLY A 135 -11.97 -6.95 18.15
N LEU A 136 -12.87 -6.85 17.16
CA LEU A 136 -14.30 -6.62 17.36
C LEU A 136 -15.05 -7.84 17.89
N THR A 137 -14.62 -9.06 17.55
CA THR A 137 -15.29 -10.29 17.96
C THR A 137 -14.80 -10.84 19.31
N HIS A 138 -13.55 -10.58 19.71
CA HIS A 138 -12.96 -11.29 20.84
C HIS A 138 -12.78 -10.51 22.14
N PHE A 139 -12.53 -9.19 22.16
CA PHE A 139 -12.40 -8.48 23.45
C PHE A 139 -12.45 -6.94 23.36
N LYS A 140 -11.57 -6.33 22.56
CA LYS A 140 -11.42 -4.87 22.45
C LYS A 140 -10.79 -4.52 21.11
N ALA A 141 -11.50 -3.74 20.30
CA ALA A 141 -10.97 -3.16 19.08
C ALA A 141 -10.56 -1.70 19.31
N ARG A 142 -9.48 -1.29 18.66
CA ARG A 142 -9.17 0.12 18.42
C ARG A 142 -9.32 0.34 16.92
N ILE A 143 -10.38 1.06 16.55
CA ILE A 143 -10.64 1.49 15.18
C ILE A 143 -10.22 2.95 15.10
N GLU A 144 -9.35 3.26 14.15
CA GLU A 144 -8.90 4.62 13.87
C GLU A 144 -9.69 5.16 12.69
N HIS A 145 -9.97 6.46 12.65
CA HIS A 145 -10.72 7.06 11.55
C HIS A 145 -10.06 6.79 10.19
N THR A 146 -8.73 6.75 10.17
CA THR A 146 -7.88 6.36 9.04
C THR A 146 -8.16 4.96 8.52
N ASP A 147 -8.64 4.01 9.34
CA ASP A 147 -8.95 2.65 8.87
C ASP A 147 -9.99 2.65 7.73
N ILE A 148 -10.79 3.70 7.58
CA ILE A 148 -11.75 3.81 6.48
C ILE A 148 -11.08 3.79 5.10
N LEU A 149 -9.85 4.29 4.96
CA LEU A 149 -9.08 4.24 3.71
C LEU A 149 -8.80 2.80 3.30
N VAL A 150 -8.37 1.99 4.27
CA VAL A 150 -8.11 0.56 4.06
C VAL A 150 -9.41 -0.18 3.71
N LEU A 151 -10.50 0.13 4.42
CA LEU A 151 -11.80 -0.53 4.21
C LEU A 151 -12.41 -0.19 2.85
N TYR A 152 -12.36 1.07 2.42
CA TYR A 152 -12.83 1.48 1.10
C TYR A 152 -12.01 0.84 -0.03
N ASN A 153 -10.67 0.87 0.07
CA ASN A 153 -9.82 0.27 -0.96
C ASN A 153 -10.02 -1.25 -1.06
N LEU A 154 -10.24 -1.94 0.08
CA LEU A 154 -10.59 -3.35 0.10
C LEU A 154 -11.98 -3.63 -0.51
N PHE A 155 -12.92 -2.72 -0.34
CA PHE A 155 -14.24 -2.82 -0.95
C PHE A 155 -14.15 -2.71 -2.48
N GLU A 156 -13.44 -1.71 -3.00
CA GLU A 156 -13.21 -1.59 -4.45
C GLU A 156 -12.48 -2.82 -5.02
N GLU A 157 -11.45 -3.32 -4.34
CA GLU A 157 -10.74 -4.54 -4.76
C GLU A 157 -11.64 -5.78 -4.73
N CYS A 158 -12.52 -5.89 -3.73
CA CYS A 158 -13.48 -6.99 -3.67
C CYS A 158 -14.44 -6.96 -4.85
N VAL A 159 -14.99 -5.78 -5.18
CA VAL A 159 -15.88 -5.59 -6.34
C VAL A 159 -15.15 -5.93 -7.64
N ASN A 160 -13.92 -5.44 -7.81
CA ASN A 160 -13.11 -5.71 -8.99
C ASN A 160 -12.80 -7.19 -9.15
N LEU A 161 -12.42 -7.89 -8.07
CA LEU A 161 -12.15 -9.33 -8.08
C LEU A 161 -13.41 -10.13 -8.44
N TYR A 162 -14.54 -9.79 -7.84
CA TYR A 162 -15.81 -10.46 -8.11
C TYR A 162 -16.24 -10.28 -9.58
N ASN A 163 -16.28 -9.04 -10.05
CA ASN A 163 -16.70 -8.72 -11.42
C ASN A 163 -15.73 -9.31 -12.47
N SER A 164 -14.42 -9.27 -12.23
CA SER A 164 -13.42 -9.84 -13.15
C SER A 164 -13.52 -11.37 -13.22
N GLU A 165 -13.83 -12.03 -12.11
CA GLU A 165 -14.03 -13.48 -12.11
C GLU A 165 -15.30 -13.85 -12.90
N LEU A 166 -16.39 -13.07 -12.80
CA LEU A 166 -17.58 -13.24 -13.64
C LEU A 166 -17.28 -13.10 -15.13
N ASP A 167 -16.42 -12.16 -15.51
CA ASP A 167 -15.98 -11.92 -16.89
C ASP A 167 -15.01 -12.98 -17.42
N SER A 168 -14.44 -13.83 -16.55
CA SER A 168 -13.44 -14.80 -16.97
C SER A 168 -14.04 -15.90 -17.86
N ASP A 169 -13.28 -16.33 -18.87
CA ASP A 169 -13.68 -17.41 -19.79
C ASP A 169 -14.17 -18.67 -19.06
N LYS A 170 -13.62 -18.95 -17.87
CA LYS A 170 -14.00 -20.09 -17.02
C LYS A 170 -15.45 -20.02 -16.55
N ASN A 171 -15.95 -18.82 -16.24
CA ASN A 171 -17.34 -18.61 -15.88
C ASN A 171 -18.25 -18.41 -17.11
N VAL A 172 -17.73 -17.90 -18.23
CA VAL A 172 -18.47 -17.86 -19.50
C VAL A 172 -18.92 -19.26 -19.93
N PHE A 173 -18.06 -20.28 -19.82
CA PHE A 173 -18.44 -21.68 -20.08
C PHE A 173 -19.47 -22.23 -19.09
N ARG A 174 -19.42 -21.83 -17.82
CA ARG A 174 -20.40 -22.24 -16.79
C ARG A 174 -21.77 -21.60 -17.07
N ASN A 175 -21.80 -20.34 -17.49
CA ASN A 175 -23.00 -19.60 -17.86
C ASN A 175 -23.64 -20.15 -19.16
N LEU A 176 -22.83 -20.61 -20.11
CA LEU A 176 -23.33 -21.25 -21.34
C LEU A 176 -24.00 -22.61 -21.08
N ILE A 177 -23.64 -23.31 -19.99
CA ILE A 177 -24.23 -24.60 -19.60
C ILE A 177 -25.48 -24.39 -18.72
N ASN A 178 -25.49 -23.33 -17.91
CA ASN A 178 -26.61 -22.96 -17.04
C ASN A 178 -27.51 -21.92 -17.73
N GLU A 179 -28.40 -22.36 -18.63
CA GLU A 179 -29.28 -21.53 -19.48
C GLU A 179 -30.21 -20.52 -18.76
N ASN A 180 -30.16 -20.37 -17.44
CA ASN A 180 -31.12 -19.56 -16.66
C ASN A 180 -30.49 -18.61 -15.60
N HIS A 181 -29.17 -18.46 -15.53
CA HIS A 181 -28.57 -17.52 -14.57
C HIS A 181 -27.81 -16.40 -15.27
N ASP A 182 -28.46 -15.24 -15.38
CA ASP A 182 -27.83 -13.98 -15.73
C ASP A 182 -27.15 -13.43 -14.47
N TYR A 183 -25.85 -13.69 -14.33
CA TYR A 183 -25.08 -13.18 -13.20
C TYR A 183 -24.76 -11.71 -13.44
N ASP A 184 -25.64 -10.82 -12.97
CA ASP A 184 -25.38 -9.39 -13.07
C ASP A 184 -24.12 -9.01 -12.29
N LYS A 185 -23.30 -8.10 -12.85
CA LYS A 185 -22.17 -7.52 -12.13
C LYS A 185 -22.64 -6.71 -10.93
N PHE A 186 -21.79 -6.60 -9.91
CA PHE A 186 -22.01 -5.60 -8.88
C PHE A 186 -21.71 -4.20 -9.46
N ILE A 187 -22.68 -3.29 -9.37
CA ILE A 187 -22.55 -1.91 -9.86
C ILE A 187 -22.36 -1.00 -8.65
N LEU A 188 -21.18 -0.40 -8.55
CA LEU A 188 -20.86 0.59 -7.53
C LEU A 188 -21.76 1.82 -7.64
N ASN A 189 -22.20 2.33 -6.49
CA ASN A 189 -22.80 3.65 -6.39
C ASN A 189 -21.76 4.71 -6.81
N ARG A 190 -22.05 5.42 -7.90
CA ARG A 190 -21.14 6.42 -8.46
C ARG A 190 -20.91 7.61 -7.52
N ASP A 191 -21.89 7.93 -6.69
CA ASP A 191 -21.78 9.05 -5.76
C ASP A 191 -20.84 8.72 -4.60
N LEU A 192 -20.69 7.43 -4.26
CA LEU A 192 -19.81 7.00 -3.17
C LEU A 192 -18.35 7.36 -3.42
N ALA A 193 -17.85 7.16 -4.64
CA ALA A 193 -16.45 7.48 -4.97
C ALA A 193 -16.16 8.98 -4.82
N TYR A 194 -17.12 9.82 -5.21
CA TYR A 194 -17.02 11.28 -5.05
C TYR A 194 -17.05 11.68 -3.57
N ASP A 195 -18.02 11.17 -2.81
CA ASP A 195 -18.15 11.42 -1.37
C ASP A 195 -16.92 10.93 -0.59
N PHE A 196 -16.36 9.80 -1.02
CA PHE A 196 -15.15 9.25 -0.43
C PHE A 196 -13.92 10.10 -0.73
N SER A 197 -13.78 10.63 -1.95
CA SER A 197 -12.69 11.53 -2.31
C SER A 197 -12.63 12.76 -1.39
N ASN A 198 -13.79 13.37 -1.09
CA ASN A 198 -13.88 14.47 -0.13
C ASN A 198 -13.46 14.02 1.29
N THR A 199 -13.87 12.82 1.70
CA THR A 199 -13.49 12.23 2.99
C THR A 199 -11.98 11.98 3.09
N ILE A 200 -11.32 11.58 1.99
CA ILE A 200 -9.86 11.43 1.93
C ILE A 200 -9.17 12.76 2.24
N GLU A 201 -9.63 13.87 1.64
CA GLU A 201 -9.04 15.19 1.89
C GLU A 201 -9.15 15.58 3.37
N ASP A 202 -10.30 15.36 4.00
CA ASP A 202 -10.49 15.58 5.44
C ASP A 202 -9.56 14.72 6.29
N ILE A 203 -9.36 13.45 5.91
CA ILE A 203 -8.42 12.55 6.59
C ILE A 203 -6.99 13.07 6.45
N LYS A 204 -6.59 13.52 5.27
CA LYS A 204 -5.25 14.11 5.05
C LYS A 204 -5.04 15.35 5.92
N ILE A 205 -6.05 16.21 6.04
CA ILE A 205 -5.98 17.41 6.90
C ILE A 205 -5.80 17.01 8.37
N LYS A 206 -6.52 15.98 8.85
CA LYS A 206 -6.39 15.45 10.22
C LYS A 206 -5.03 14.77 10.44
N LEU A 207 -4.52 14.02 9.46
CA LEU A 207 -3.19 13.43 9.49
C LEU A 207 -2.12 14.51 9.61
N LEU A 208 -2.30 15.63 8.91
CA LEU A 208 -1.47 16.82 9.01
C LEU A 208 -1.58 17.54 10.35
N ASP A 209 -2.39 17.08 11.31
CA ASP A 209 -2.39 17.56 12.69
C ASP A 209 -1.69 16.61 13.68
N ASP A 210 -1.49 15.33 13.32
CA ASP A 210 -0.78 14.36 14.18
C ASP A 210 0.72 14.71 14.22
N PRO A 211 1.31 15.00 15.41
CA PRO A 211 2.70 15.39 15.53
C PRO A 211 3.70 14.36 15.00
N ILE A 212 3.39 13.06 15.11
CA ILE A 212 4.28 11.99 14.67
C ILE A 212 4.18 11.83 13.15
N ILE A 213 2.99 12.03 12.58
CA ILE A 213 2.81 12.04 11.12
C ILE A 213 3.48 13.25 10.48
N LYS A 214 3.45 14.43 11.13
CA LYS A 214 4.21 15.61 10.70
C LYS A 214 5.70 15.33 10.60
N GLU A 215 6.29 14.67 11.60
CA GLU A 215 7.71 14.27 11.54
C GLU A 215 7.98 13.31 10.38
N LEU A 216 7.10 12.35 10.15
CA LEU A 216 7.23 11.38 9.05
C LEU A 216 7.16 12.08 7.68
N ILE A 217 6.22 13.01 7.50
CA ILE A 217 6.08 13.82 6.28
C ILE A 217 7.28 14.76 6.13
N GLY A 218 7.71 15.41 7.21
CA GLY A 218 8.90 16.26 7.22
C GLY A 218 10.13 15.47 6.81
N PHE A 219 10.29 14.23 7.29
CA PHE A 219 11.37 13.33 6.88
C PHE A 219 11.31 13.05 5.38
N LEU A 220 10.12 12.81 4.83
CA LEU A 220 9.91 12.61 3.40
C LEU A 220 10.27 13.87 2.59
N ILE A 221 9.86 15.06 3.04
CA ILE A 221 10.18 16.34 2.38
C ILE A 221 11.69 16.55 2.25
N ILE A 222 12.44 16.30 3.33
CA ILE A 222 13.91 16.40 3.32
C ILE A 222 14.52 15.39 2.34
N LYS A 223 13.92 14.20 2.26
CA LYS A 223 14.39 13.11 1.39
C LYS A 223 13.94 13.26 -0.07
N LEU A 224 13.16 14.27 -0.44
CA LEU A 224 12.70 14.49 -1.83
C LEU A 224 13.86 14.59 -2.84
N ASP A 225 15.04 15.06 -2.43
CA ASP A 225 16.24 15.10 -3.30
C ASP A 225 16.97 13.75 -3.41
N ARG A 226 16.67 12.81 -2.52
CA ARG A 226 17.32 11.50 -2.49
C ARG A 226 16.41 10.52 -3.18
N VAL A 227 16.56 10.45 -4.51
CA VAL A 227 16.27 9.24 -5.27
C VAL A 227 16.85 8.07 -4.45
N ASN A 228 15.97 7.25 -3.88
CA ASN A 228 16.38 6.04 -3.19
C ASN A 228 15.98 4.89 -4.12
N PRO A 229 16.88 4.54 -5.07
CA PRO A 229 16.51 3.87 -6.32
C PRO A 229 15.93 2.45 -6.16
N ASP A 230 15.89 1.90 -4.95
CA ASP A 230 15.62 0.48 -4.71
C ASP A 230 14.38 0.17 -3.84
N ILE A 231 13.57 1.16 -3.47
CA ILE A 231 12.41 0.94 -2.59
C ILE A 231 11.16 0.60 -3.41
N ASN A 232 10.95 -0.70 -3.64
CA ASN A 232 9.66 -1.22 -4.05
C ASN A 232 8.68 -1.18 -2.86
N LEU A 233 7.44 -0.74 -3.08
CA LEU A 233 6.40 -0.75 -2.03
C LEU A 233 6.10 -2.15 -1.48
N ASN A 234 6.35 -3.18 -2.28
CA ASN A 234 6.21 -4.58 -1.87
C ASN A 234 7.38 -5.06 -1.01
N ASP A 235 8.43 -4.25 -0.86
CA ASP A 235 9.61 -4.55 -0.05
C ASP A 235 9.49 -3.85 1.32
N TYR A 236 8.63 -4.43 2.16
CA TYR A 236 8.35 -3.97 3.53
C TYR A 236 9.63 -3.71 4.33
N GLU A 237 10.62 -4.59 4.18
CA GLU A 237 11.89 -4.48 4.87
C GLU A 237 12.65 -3.24 4.41
N LYS A 238 12.72 -2.95 3.11
CA LYS A 238 13.33 -1.72 2.61
C LYS A 238 12.60 -0.45 3.01
N LEU A 239 11.26 -0.46 3.04
CA LEU A 239 10.48 0.67 3.56
C LEU A 239 10.82 0.92 5.02
N LEU A 240 10.85 -0.13 5.84
CA LEU A 240 11.24 -0.02 7.24
C LEU A 240 12.69 0.45 7.36
N GLU A 241 13.59 -0.04 6.52
CA GLU A 241 14.99 0.38 6.50
C GLU A 241 15.15 1.86 6.16
N PHE A 242 14.35 2.40 5.23
CA PHE A 242 14.36 3.82 4.86
C PHE A 242 14.09 4.75 6.05
N PHE A 243 13.17 4.36 6.94
CA PHE A 243 12.78 5.16 8.10
C PHE A 243 13.49 4.75 9.40
N VAL A 244 13.99 3.51 9.49
CA VAL A 244 14.43 2.90 10.77
C VAL A 244 15.89 2.45 10.74
N LYS A 245 16.51 2.11 9.60
CA LYS A 245 17.89 1.59 9.63
C LYS A 245 18.86 2.69 10.06
N LYS A 246 19.83 2.31 10.90
CA LYS A 246 21.05 3.09 11.13
C LYS A 246 21.71 3.24 9.76
N GLN A 247 21.90 4.44 9.25
CA GLN A 247 22.82 4.64 8.13
C GLN A 247 24.20 4.19 8.62
N GLU A 248 24.61 2.98 8.22
CA GLU A 248 25.99 2.58 8.39
C GLU A 248 26.84 3.49 7.52
N ARG A 249 27.95 3.99 8.08
CA ARG A 249 28.92 4.82 7.36
C ARG A 249 29.62 3.97 6.31
N THR A 250 28.98 3.68 5.19
CA THR A 250 29.63 3.07 4.04
C THR A 250 30.08 4.18 3.11
N THR A 251 31.34 4.59 3.31
CA THR A 251 32.11 5.30 2.29
C THR A 251 32.34 4.35 1.12
N ASP A 252 31.38 4.25 0.21
CA ASP A 252 31.66 3.67 -1.10
C ASP A 252 32.47 4.69 -1.89
N LYS A 253 33.78 4.46 -1.94
CA LYS A 253 34.70 5.11 -2.87
C LYS A 253 34.32 4.70 -4.29
N LYS A 254 33.29 5.32 -4.87
CA LYS A 254 33.03 5.22 -6.30
C LYS A 254 34.15 5.97 -7.03
N ASN A 255 35.06 5.19 -7.61
CA ASN A 255 36.08 5.67 -8.54
C ASN A 255 35.41 6.33 -9.75
N HIS A 256 35.33 7.66 -9.77
CA HIS A 256 35.04 8.39 -11.00
C HIS A 256 36.33 8.49 -11.83
N LYS A 257 36.39 7.67 -12.88
CA LYS A 257 37.28 7.90 -14.04
C LYS A 257 36.57 8.89 -14.96
N ILE A 258 37.03 10.15 -14.99
CA ILE A 258 36.66 11.09 -16.07
C ILE A 258 37.91 11.84 -16.56
N HIS A 259 37.88 12.10 -17.87
CA HIS A 259 38.94 12.41 -18.83
C HIS A 259 39.83 13.62 -18.54
N ARG A 260 41.09 13.48 -19.01
CA ARG A 260 42.07 14.55 -19.18
C ARG A 260 41.70 15.42 -20.39
N SER A 261 41.45 16.71 -20.14
CA SER A 261 42.01 17.79 -20.96
C SER A 261 41.73 19.14 -20.30
N LEU A 262 42.79 19.75 -19.74
CA LEU A 262 43.19 21.17 -19.87
C LEU A 262 44.29 21.48 -18.84
N ASP A 263 45.30 22.24 -19.28
CA ASP A 263 46.53 22.59 -18.58
C ASP A 263 46.30 23.47 -17.33
N TYR A 264 45.77 22.86 -16.27
CA TYR A 264 45.90 23.36 -14.91
C TYR A 264 46.74 22.38 -14.08
N ILE A 265 47.55 22.94 -13.20
CA ILE A 265 48.57 22.29 -12.38
C ILE A 265 47.94 21.09 -11.64
N GLU A 266 48.43 19.89 -11.92
CA GLU A 266 47.87 18.61 -11.42
C GLU A 266 47.71 18.57 -9.88
N LEU A 267 48.49 19.37 -9.15
CA LEU A 267 48.39 19.57 -7.72
C LEU A 267 47.14 20.38 -7.31
N GLU A 268 46.86 21.51 -7.96
CA GLU A 268 45.72 22.38 -7.66
C GLU A 268 44.39 21.65 -7.93
N TYR A 269 44.33 20.87 -9.00
CA TYR A 269 43.16 20.03 -9.31
C TYR A 269 42.95 18.90 -8.27
N LYS A 270 44.04 18.31 -7.76
CA LYS A 270 43.96 17.29 -6.69
C LYS A 270 43.51 17.90 -5.36
N GLU A 271 43.98 19.10 -5.03
CA GLU A 271 43.53 19.84 -3.84
C GLU A 271 42.05 20.23 -3.95
N TYR A 272 41.64 20.78 -5.10
CA TYR A 272 40.24 21.10 -5.38
C TYR A 272 39.31 19.89 -5.30
N LEU A 273 39.70 18.74 -5.86
CA LEU A 273 38.93 17.49 -5.74
C LEU A 273 38.84 17.01 -4.29
N LYS A 274 39.90 17.19 -3.51
CA LYS A 274 39.91 16.81 -2.09
C LYS A 274 38.97 17.71 -1.28
N GLU A 275 38.95 19.01 -1.57
CA GLU A 275 38.03 19.98 -0.95
C GLU A 275 36.56 19.63 -1.28
N ILE A 276 36.25 19.33 -2.56
CA ILE A 276 34.90 18.87 -2.95
C ILE A 276 34.51 17.59 -2.18
N GLN A 277 35.41 16.62 -2.07
CA GLN A 277 35.14 15.38 -1.35
C GLN A 277 34.95 15.61 0.15
N GLU A 278 35.76 16.46 0.77
CA GLU A 278 35.64 16.82 2.19
C GLU A 278 34.34 17.59 2.47
N GLN A 279 33.94 18.48 1.57
CA GLN A 279 32.68 19.21 1.66
C GLN A 279 31.48 18.28 1.52
N ALA A 280 31.46 17.44 0.50
CA ALA A 280 30.40 16.44 0.31
C ALA A 280 30.31 15.48 1.50
N LEU A 281 31.45 15.08 2.09
CA LEU A 281 31.47 14.22 3.27
C LEU A 281 30.88 14.93 4.50
N LYS A 282 31.19 16.22 4.71
CA LYS A 282 30.60 17.02 5.79
C LYS A 282 29.09 17.15 5.64
N GLU A 283 28.60 17.44 4.42
CA GLU A 283 27.17 17.51 4.11
C GLU A 283 26.45 16.17 4.38
N ILE A 284 27.05 15.05 3.97
CA ILE A 284 26.54 13.71 4.26
C ILE A 284 26.46 13.45 5.77
N GLN A 285 27.52 13.81 6.52
CA GLN A 285 27.58 13.61 7.97
C GLN A 285 26.57 14.47 8.73
N GLU A 286 26.44 15.73 8.35
CA GLU A 286 25.48 16.65 8.95
C GLU A 286 24.04 16.17 8.69
N GLN A 287 23.76 15.72 7.48
CA GLN A 287 22.44 15.19 7.14
C GLN A 287 22.13 13.87 7.88
N ALA A 288 23.10 12.96 7.97
CA ALA A 288 22.93 11.71 8.72
C ALA A 288 22.64 11.98 10.21
N ARG A 289 23.22 13.05 10.77
CA ARG A 289 22.93 13.49 12.14
C ARG A 289 21.49 14.01 12.26
N LYS A 290 21.03 14.87 11.35
CA LYS A 290 19.63 15.35 11.31
C LYS A 290 18.62 14.19 11.20
N ASP A 291 18.92 13.19 10.38
CA ASP A 291 18.08 11.99 10.23
C ASP A 291 17.95 11.22 11.57
N ILE A 292 19.05 11.07 12.30
CA ILE A 292 19.08 10.40 13.62
C ILE A 292 18.29 11.21 14.64
N ASP A 293 18.54 12.52 14.73
CA ASP A 293 17.89 13.40 15.70
C ASP A 293 16.36 13.39 15.51
N ARG A 294 15.87 13.45 14.26
CA ARG A 294 14.43 13.34 13.96
C ARG A 294 13.85 11.97 14.29
N LYS A 295 14.59 10.89 14.05
CA LYS A 295 14.13 9.55 14.43
C LYS A 295 13.95 9.44 15.94
N ASP A 296 14.88 9.99 16.70
CA ASP A 296 14.79 10.00 18.16
C ASP A 296 13.64 10.89 18.64
N GLU A 297 13.41 12.04 17.99
CA GLU A 297 12.25 12.91 18.22
C GLU A 297 10.93 12.18 17.94
N MET A 298 10.80 11.47 16.81
CA MET A 298 9.62 10.65 16.49
C MET A 298 9.36 9.58 17.54
N LYS A 299 10.41 8.87 17.96
CA LYS A 299 10.31 7.80 18.96
C LYS A 299 9.94 8.37 20.34
N LYS A 300 10.47 9.53 20.70
CA LYS A 300 10.10 10.27 21.90
C LYS A 300 8.62 10.66 21.86
N LYS A 301 8.15 11.31 20.79
CA LYS A 301 6.73 11.69 20.60
C LYS A 301 5.80 10.47 20.64
N TYR A 302 6.22 9.34 20.06
CA TYR A 302 5.48 8.07 20.12
C TYR A 302 5.30 7.56 21.56
N ASN A 303 6.38 7.59 22.35
CA ASN A 303 6.35 7.16 23.76
C ASN A 303 5.51 8.12 24.62
N GLU A 304 5.65 9.43 24.40
CA GLU A 304 4.90 10.48 25.10
C GLU A 304 3.39 10.39 24.81
N ALA A 305 3.01 10.02 23.58
CA ALA A 305 1.63 9.78 23.20
C ALA A 305 1.00 8.53 23.84
N GLY A 306 1.75 7.77 24.65
CA GLY A 306 1.26 6.58 25.34
C GLY A 306 0.80 5.46 24.39
N LYS A 307 1.30 5.45 23.14
CA LYS A 307 0.92 4.43 22.14
C LYS A 307 1.46 3.06 22.57
N LYS A 308 0.62 2.02 22.49
CA LYS A 308 0.99 0.64 22.81
C LYS A 308 1.47 -0.08 21.55
N GLY A 309 2.56 -0.85 21.66
CA GLY A 309 3.14 -1.63 20.56
C GLY A 309 4.57 -1.22 20.22
N LYS A 310 5.22 -1.91 19.29
CA LYS A 310 6.55 -1.54 18.80
C LYS A 310 6.45 -0.28 17.93
N PHE A 311 7.43 0.60 18.04
CA PHE A 311 7.49 1.85 17.27
C PHE A 311 7.55 1.57 15.76
N GLU A 312 8.28 0.52 15.40
CA GLU A 312 8.46 0.04 14.04
C GLU A 312 7.12 -0.34 13.39
N ASP A 313 6.27 -1.08 14.11
CA ASP A 313 4.92 -1.46 13.64
C ASP A 313 4.01 -0.22 13.45
N PHE A 314 4.24 0.84 14.23
CA PHE A 314 3.53 2.11 14.04
C PHE A 314 4.00 2.85 12.79
N VAL A 315 5.32 2.96 12.58
CA VAL A 315 5.90 3.66 11.42
C VAL A 315 5.41 3.03 10.12
N VAL A 316 5.43 1.70 10.02
CA VAL A 316 4.89 0.99 8.85
C VAL A 316 3.42 1.32 8.62
N ARG A 317 2.59 1.23 9.66
CA ARG A 317 1.16 1.55 9.53
C ARG A 317 0.96 2.98 9.08
N ALA A 318 1.74 3.92 9.60
CA ALA A 318 1.68 5.32 9.19
C ALA A 318 2.05 5.50 7.71
N ILE A 319 3.13 4.86 7.23
CA ILE A 319 3.53 4.89 5.82
C ILE A 319 2.43 4.31 4.93
N PHE A 320 1.89 3.16 5.32
CA PHE A 320 0.80 2.53 4.60
C PHE A 320 -0.41 3.45 4.52
N MET A 321 -0.75 4.11 5.62
CA MET A 321 -1.84 5.07 5.66
C MET A 321 -1.60 6.27 4.74
N LEU A 322 -0.37 6.81 4.72
CA LEU A 322 0.00 7.88 3.81
C LEU A 322 -0.10 7.44 2.34
N LEU A 323 0.29 6.21 2.01
CA LEU A 323 0.13 5.65 0.67
C LEU A 323 -1.34 5.50 0.28
N GLU A 324 -2.18 4.92 1.14
CA GLU A 324 -3.60 4.72 0.83
C GLU A 324 -4.40 6.01 0.77
N SER A 325 -3.94 7.04 1.47
CA SER A 325 -4.51 8.37 1.32
C SER A 325 -4.06 9.07 0.04
N ASP A 326 -3.15 8.51 -0.78
CA ASP A 326 -2.51 9.25 -1.87
C ASP A 326 -1.77 10.51 -1.37
N PHE A 327 -1.13 10.37 -0.21
CA PHE A 327 -0.27 11.41 0.37
C PHE A 327 1.14 11.34 -0.18
N ILE A 328 1.62 10.11 -0.27
CA ILE A 328 2.88 9.75 -0.88
C ILE A 328 2.59 8.71 -1.93
N TYR A 329 3.41 8.66 -2.99
CA TYR A 329 3.37 7.61 -3.98
C TYR A 329 4.75 6.97 -4.13
N SER A 330 4.77 5.77 -4.70
CA SER A 330 5.98 5.17 -5.27
C SER A 330 5.77 5.01 -6.77
N ARG A 331 6.81 5.25 -7.57
CA ARG A 331 6.74 5.15 -9.04
C ARG A 331 6.29 3.77 -9.55
N THR A 332 6.48 2.68 -8.80
CA THR A 332 5.95 1.34 -9.17
C THR A 332 4.42 1.25 -9.14
N TYR A 333 3.74 2.16 -8.42
CA TYR A 333 2.29 2.19 -8.29
C TYR A 333 1.60 2.83 -9.51
N TYR A 334 2.19 3.87 -10.09
CA TYR A 334 1.60 4.61 -11.22
C TYR A 334 1.86 3.97 -12.59
N GLN A 335 2.86 3.08 -12.71
CA GLN A 335 3.07 2.29 -13.94
C GLN A 335 1.94 1.26 -14.20
N ARG A 336 1.11 0.91 -13.21
CA ARG A 336 0.00 -0.03 -13.40
C ARG A 336 -1.20 0.59 -14.15
N TYR A 337 -1.23 1.93 -14.29
CA TYR A 337 -2.35 2.64 -14.91
C TYR A 337 -2.03 3.32 -16.25
N GLU A 338 -0.76 3.50 -16.67
CA GLU A 338 -0.43 4.03 -18.00
C GLU A 338 0.82 3.41 -18.63
N SER A 339 0.74 3.17 -19.94
CA SER A 339 1.70 2.50 -20.82
C SER A 339 2.91 3.37 -21.20
N PHE A 340 3.70 3.85 -20.23
CA PHE A 340 4.94 4.55 -20.53
C PHE A 340 6.17 3.82 -19.96
N ASP A 341 6.82 3.09 -20.88
CA ASP A 341 8.13 2.44 -20.74
C ASP A 341 9.26 3.49 -20.66
N HIS A 342 9.32 4.24 -19.57
CA HIS A 342 10.53 4.97 -19.21
C HIS A 342 10.93 4.66 -17.77
N ASP A 343 11.88 3.74 -17.66
CA ASP A 343 12.61 3.40 -16.45
C ASP A 343 13.55 4.57 -16.09
N LEU A 344 13.03 5.52 -15.33
CA LEU A 344 13.77 6.68 -14.82
C LEU A 344 13.62 6.70 -13.29
N PHE A 345 14.56 6.03 -12.62
CA PHE A 345 14.93 6.13 -11.20
C PHE A 345 13.79 6.20 -10.14
N GLY A 346 13.59 5.09 -9.41
CA GLY A 346 12.54 4.87 -8.40
C GLY A 346 12.76 5.54 -7.01
N GLY A 347 11.67 5.71 -6.27
CA GLY A 347 11.65 6.27 -4.91
C GLY A 347 10.24 6.52 -4.34
N LEU A 348 10.15 6.85 -3.04
CA LEU A 348 8.95 7.41 -2.40
C LEU A 348 8.95 8.93 -2.54
N SER A 349 7.84 9.52 -2.98
CA SER A 349 7.69 10.97 -3.14
C SER A 349 6.33 11.47 -2.65
N LEU A 350 6.22 12.77 -2.37
CA LEU A 350 4.94 13.42 -2.08
C LEU A 350 4.10 13.52 -3.36
N THR A 351 2.79 13.38 -3.27
CA THR A 351 1.91 13.71 -4.42
C THR A 351 1.78 15.23 -4.58
N VAL A 352 1.52 15.70 -5.82
CA VAL A 352 1.24 17.12 -6.09
C VAL A 352 0.02 17.60 -5.29
N SER A 353 -1.03 16.76 -5.24
CA SER A 353 -2.22 16.99 -4.42
C SER A 353 -1.88 17.29 -2.96
N CYS A 354 -0.91 16.55 -2.39
CA CYS A 354 -0.51 16.76 -1.00
C CYS A 354 0.41 17.94 -0.77
N LYS A 355 1.30 18.27 -1.71
CA LYS A 355 1.99 19.56 -1.70
C LYS A 355 0.97 20.70 -1.63
N ASP A 356 -0.03 20.69 -2.52
CA ASP A 356 -1.04 21.74 -2.58
C ASP A 356 -1.92 21.79 -1.33
N LEU A 357 -2.17 20.64 -0.71
CA LEU A 357 -2.86 20.55 0.57
C LEU A 357 -2.04 21.18 1.71
N ILE A 358 -0.74 20.88 1.80
CA ILE A 358 0.18 21.48 2.78
C ILE A 358 0.19 23.01 2.59
N LEU A 359 0.38 23.46 1.35
CA LEU A 359 0.40 24.89 1.03
C LEU A 359 -0.93 25.56 1.39
N ARG A 360 -2.08 24.94 1.14
CA ARG A 360 -3.39 25.47 1.55
C ARG A 360 -3.56 25.51 3.06
N LYS A 361 -3.25 24.43 3.79
CA LYS A 361 -3.48 24.31 5.24
C LYS A 361 -2.78 25.42 6.03
N TRP A 362 -1.60 25.84 5.58
CA TRP A 362 -0.83 26.93 6.20
C TRP A 362 -0.85 28.22 5.39
N ASN A 363 -1.82 28.43 4.49
CA ASN A 363 -1.97 29.65 3.69
C ASN A 363 -0.69 30.11 2.95
N ARG A 364 0.14 29.16 2.53
CA ARG A 364 1.46 29.38 1.91
C ARG A 364 2.45 30.18 2.79
N ASP A 365 2.20 30.24 4.09
CA ASP A 365 3.10 30.89 5.04
C ASP A 365 4.35 30.02 5.27
N SER A 366 5.49 30.49 4.75
CA SER A 366 6.77 29.77 4.84
C SER A 366 7.14 29.49 6.28
N ASP A 367 6.95 30.44 7.18
CA ASP A 367 7.41 30.32 8.56
C ASP A 367 6.58 29.28 9.33
N SER A 368 5.27 29.28 9.13
CA SER A 368 4.39 28.27 9.71
C SER A 368 4.66 26.86 9.16
N ILE A 369 4.91 26.72 7.85
CA ILE A 369 5.22 25.42 7.23
C ILE A 369 6.58 24.91 7.72
N CYS A 370 7.61 25.75 7.67
CA CYS A 370 8.94 25.41 8.18
C CYS A 370 8.87 24.99 9.65
N LYS A 371 8.11 25.71 10.47
CA LYS A 371 7.93 25.36 11.87
C LYS A 371 7.13 24.07 12.07
N ALA A 372 6.13 23.79 11.23
CA ALA A 372 5.27 22.62 11.38
C ALA A 372 5.98 21.31 11.04
N PHE A 373 6.92 21.34 10.08
CA PHE A 373 7.66 20.18 9.59
C PHE A 373 9.16 20.23 9.92
N ASP A 374 9.59 21.19 10.74
CA ASP A 374 11.00 21.43 11.12
C ASP A 374 11.94 21.60 9.92
N LEU A 375 11.48 22.32 8.88
CA LEU A 375 12.22 22.52 7.63
C LEU A 375 13.08 23.79 7.68
N SER A 376 14.22 23.73 7.01
CA SER A 376 14.98 24.89 6.57
C SER A 376 14.28 25.60 5.41
N GLN A 377 14.65 26.87 5.17
CA GLN A 377 14.14 27.65 4.05
C GLN A 377 14.53 27.04 2.68
N GLU A 378 15.65 26.34 2.62
CA GLU A 378 16.08 25.62 1.44
C GLU A 378 15.15 24.42 1.16
N GLU A 379 14.85 23.62 2.18
CA GLU A 379 13.92 22.47 2.07
C GLU A 379 12.50 22.92 1.73
N TYR A 380 12.03 24.05 2.28
CA TYR A 380 10.77 24.66 1.87
C TYR A 380 10.77 25.10 0.41
N SER A 381 11.86 25.71 -0.05
CA SER A 381 12.01 26.10 -1.46
C SER A 381 11.95 24.89 -2.40
N ARG A 382 12.50 23.74 -1.97
CA ARG A 382 12.40 22.47 -2.71
C ARG A 382 10.96 21.96 -2.76
N LEU A 383 10.23 22.02 -1.64
CA LEU A 383 8.79 21.71 -1.61
C LEU A 383 8.00 22.58 -2.60
N LEU A 384 8.32 23.87 -2.74
CA LEU A 384 7.69 24.76 -3.71
C LEU A 384 8.02 24.38 -5.16
N LYS A 385 9.28 24.03 -5.43
CA LYS A 385 9.75 23.61 -6.76
C LYS A 385 9.30 22.22 -7.16
N PHE A 386 8.84 21.40 -6.22
CA PHE A 386 8.30 20.09 -6.51
C PHE A 386 7.08 20.19 -7.44
N GLN A 387 7.22 19.77 -8.69
CA GLN A 387 6.13 19.79 -9.70
C GLN A 387 5.47 18.43 -9.88
N GLY A 388 5.90 17.42 -9.10
CA GLY A 388 5.62 16.02 -9.41
C GLY A 388 6.43 15.54 -10.62
N ASP A 389 6.46 14.24 -10.86
CA ASP A 389 7.25 13.63 -11.93
C ASP A 389 6.70 13.89 -13.36
N HIS A 390 5.73 14.80 -13.53
CA HIS A 390 5.06 15.06 -14.80
C HIS A 390 5.54 16.31 -15.55
N SER A 391 6.44 17.11 -14.97
CA SER A 391 7.06 18.22 -15.70
C SER A 391 8.38 17.76 -16.32
N ILE A 392 8.30 17.17 -17.52
CA ILE A 392 9.46 17.18 -18.42
C ILE A 392 9.70 18.65 -18.77
N ASP A 393 10.94 19.08 -18.55
CA ASP A 393 11.49 20.36 -18.99
C ASP A 393 11.03 20.67 -20.42
N SER A 394 10.04 21.56 -20.55
CA SER A 394 9.88 22.37 -21.74
C SER A 394 10.85 23.55 -21.65
N SER A 395 12.13 23.24 -21.64
CA SER A 395 13.20 24.21 -21.89
C SER A 395 14.10 23.60 -22.95
N ASP A 396 13.75 23.87 -24.21
CA ASP A 396 14.65 24.39 -25.23
C ASP A 396 13.92 24.32 -26.58
N ASP A 397 13.38 25.47 -26.99
CA ASP A 397 13.47 26.00 -28.37
C ASP A 397 12.57 27.24 -28.52
N GLU A 398 12.90 28.31 -27.79
CA GLU A 398 12.74 29.67 -28.31
C GLU A 398 13.93 30.52 -27.80
N LEU A 399 15.00 30.58 -28.61
CA LEU A 399 15.72 31.81 -28.98
C LEU A 399 16.72 31.55 -30.11
#